data_AF-A0A835QUU4-F1
#
_entry.id   AF-A0A835QUU4-F1
#
_cell.length_a   1.000
_cell.length_b   1.000
_cell.length_c   1.000
_cell.angle_alpha   90.00
_cell.angle_beta   90.00
_cell.angle_gamma   90.00
#
_symmetry.space_group_name_H-M   'P 1'
#
loop_
_entity.id
_entity.type
_entity.pdbx_description
1 polymer ?
#
loop_
_entity_poly.entity_id
_entity_poly.type
_entity_poly.pdbx_seq_one_letter_code
_entity_poly.pdbx_strand_id
1 'polypeptide(L)'
;MAAYRATLLFLILFAAAAPSLAADPDLLQDICVADRNSTIKVNGFVCKPAAEVTAGDFFFNGLATAKATNNTLGSVVTTANTINQGEIFVFPRGLVHFQKNNGDKPSAVISGFNSQLPGTQAIAAALFAASPPVPDNVLTKAFQIGTKEVDKIKSRFAPKS
;
A
#
# COMPACT_ATOMS: atom_id res chain seq x y z
N MET A 1 16.53 44.22 -9.70
CA MET A 1 16.74 42.79 -10.11
C MET A 1 16.82 41.82 -8.93
N ALA A 2 17.62 42.06 -7.88
CA ALA A 2 17.77 41.11 -6.76
C ALA A 2 16.44 40.73 -6.07
N ALA A 3 15.61 41.72 -5.72
CA ALA A 3 14.30 41.47 -5.08
C ALA A 3 13.39 40.53 -5.90
N TYR A 4 13.24 40.80 -7.21
CA TYR A 4 12.44 39.97 -8.12
C TYR A 4 12.91 38.51 -8.17
N ARG A 5 14.23 38.27 -8.13
CA ARG A 5 14.79 36.91 -8.05
C ARG A 5 14.46 36.23 -6.71
N ALA A 6 14.51 36.96 -5.60
CA ALA A 6 14.14 36.42 -4.28
C ALA A 6 12.64 36.06 -4.21
N THR A 7 11.75 36.91 -4.75
CA THR A 7 10.31 36.63 -4.81
C THR A 7 9.99 35.42 -5.68
N LEU A 8 10.64 35.30 -6.86
CA LEU A 8 10.52 34.12 -7.73
C LEU A 8 11.00 32.83 -7.04
N LEU A 9 12.14 32.86 -6.34
CA LEU A 9 12.63 31.71 -5.58
C LEU A 9 11.65 31.30 -4.47
N PHE A 10 11.06 32.26 -3.77
CA PHE A 10 10.05 31.98 -2.73
C PHE A 10 8.78 31.34 -3.32
N LEU A 11 8.29 31.83 -4.46
CA LEU A 11 7.12 31.27 -5.15
C LEU A 11 7.38 29.85 -5.67
N ILE A 12 8.56 29.59 -6.24
CA ILE A 12 8.97 28.25 -6.69
C ILE A 12 9.07 27.28 -5.50
N LEU A 13 9.67 27.73 -4.39
CA LEU A 13 9.80 26.91 -3.18
C LEU A 13 8.43 26.60 -2.55
N PHE A 14 7.50 27.55 -2.53
CA PHE A 14 6.14 27.36 -2.02
C PHE A 14 5.32 26.42 -2.91
N ALA A 15 5.45 26.53 -4.24
CA ALA A 15 4.80 25.62 -5.18
C ALA A 15 5.36 24.18 -5.08
N ALA A 16 6.66 24.02 -4.84
CA ALA A 16 7.29 22.70 -4.61
C ALA A 16 6.98 22.12 -3.22
N ALA A 17 6.60 22.97 -2.25
CA ALA A 17 6.28 22.57 -0.88
C ALA A 17 4.80 22.23 -0.67
N ALA A 18 3.94 22.34 -1.69
CA ALA A 18 2.58 21.83 -1.63
C ALA A 18 2.64 20.30 -1.42
N PRO A 19 2.23 19.77 -0.24
CA PRO A 19 2.20 18.34 -0.06
C PRO A 19 1.18 17.79 -1.04
N SER A 20 1.59 16.84 -1.88
CA SER A 20 0.69 16.08 -2.73
C SER A 20 -0.19 15.19 -1.83
N LEU A 21 -1.25 15.81 -1.30
CA LEU A 21 -2.36 15.17 -0.62
C LEU A 21 -3.15 14.35 -1.64
N ALA A 22 -2.53 13.28 -2.13
CA ALA A 22 -3.14 12.23 -2.95
C ALA A 22 -4.11 11.39 -2.11
N ALA A 23 -5.16 12.05 -1.62
CA ALA A 23 -6.38 11.39 -1.16
C ALA A 23 -7.26 11.04 -2.37
N ASP A 24 -8.32 10.28 -2.13
CA ASP A 24 -9.35 10.09 -3.13
C ASP A 24 -10.01 11.44 -3.47
N PRO A 25 -10.48 11.63 -4.72
CA PRO A 25 -11.30 12.80 -5.07
C PRO A 25 -12.64 12.77 -4.34
N ASP A 26 -13.16 13.95 -4.00
CA ASP A 26 -14.48 14.08 -3.39
C ASP A 26 -15.59 13.52 -4.30
N LEU A 27 -16.61 12.92 -3.69
CA LEU A 27 -17.74 12.34 -4.42
C LEU A 27 -18.66 13.45 -4.96
N LEU A 28 -18.96 13.39 -6.27
CA LEU A 28 -19.88 14.33 -6.93
C LEU A 28 -21.36 13.94 -6.82
N GLN A 29 -21.64 12.76 -6.26
CA GLN A 29 -22.98 12.21 -6.04
C GLN A 29 -22.96 11.33 -4.79
N ASP A 30 -24.11 11.17 -4.14
CA ASP A 30 -24.25 10.42 -2.87
C ASP A 30 -23.69 9.00 -2.93
N ILE A 31 -23.86 8.33 -4.08
CA ILE A 31 -23.52 6.91 -4.27
C ILE A 31 -22.94 6.69 -5.67
N CYS A 32 -21.84 5.93 -5.74
CA CYS A 32 -21.30 5.33 -6.96
C CYS A 32 -20.81 3.91 -6.63
N VAL A 33 -21.66 2.90 -6.80
CA VAL A 33 -21.25 1.50 -6.65
C VAL A 33 -20.39 1.12 -7.86
N ALA A 34 -19.18 0.61 -7.62
CA ALA A 34 -18.24 0.25 -8.69
C ALA A 34 -18.78 -0.88 -9.58
N ASP A 35 -18.90 -0.62 -10.88
CA ASP A 35 -19.01 -1.64 -11.92
C ASP A 35 -17.63 -2.24 -12.19
N ARG A 36 -17.48 -3.54 -11.91
CA ARG A 36 -16.25 -4.31 -12.13
C ARG A 36 -16.20 -5.02 -13.48
N ASN A 37 -17.30 -4.99 -14.24
CA ASN A 37 -17.42 -5.62 -15.56
C ASN A 37 -17.34 -4.60 -16.71
N SER A 38 -17.32 -3.29 -16.41
CA SER A 38 -17.19 -2.24 -17.41
C SER A 38 -15.92 -2.40 -18.27
N THR A 39 -16.07 -2.21 -19.58
CA THR A 39 -14.94 -2.16 -20.53
C THR A 39 -14.24 -0.80 -20.55
N ILE A 40 -14.86 0.23 -19.96
CA ILE A 40 -14.37 1.61 -19.93
C ILE A 40 -13.39 1.78 -18.77
N LYS A 41 -12.22 2.38 -19.05
CA LYS A 41 -11.20 2.67 -18.04
C LYS A 41 -11.22 4.14 -17.67
N VAL A 42 -11.38 4.42 -16.38
CA VAL A 42 -11.34 5.75 -15.76
C VAL A 42 -10.40 5.72 -14.55
N ASN A 43 -10.12 6.88 -13.93
CA ASN A 43 -9.45 6.88 -12.63
C ASN A 43 -10.41 6.34 -11.56
N GLY A 44 -10.08 5.20 -10.93
CA GLY A 44 -10.99 4.46 -10.06
C GLY A 44 -11.83 3.44 -10.84
N PHE A 45 -13.16 3.52 -10.72
CA PHE A 45 -14.11 2.62 -11.38
C PHE A 45 -15.27 3.40 -11.99
N VAL A 46 -15.92 2.82 -13.00
CA VAL A 46 -17.21 3.32 -13.52
C VAL A 46 -18.31 2.96 -12.51
N CYS A 47 -19.33 3.81 -12.35
CA CYS A 47 -20.48 3.50 -11.52
C CYS A 47 -21.43 2.52 -12.24
N LYS A 48 -22.01 1.57 -11.51
CA LYS A 48 -23.16 0.78 -11.99
C LYS A 48 -24.34 1.70 -12.33
N PRO A 49 -25.22 1.33 -13.29
CA PRO A 49 -26.49 2.00 -13.49
C PRO A 49 -27.33 1.99 -12.20
N ALA A 50 -27.99 3.10 -11.88
CA ALA A 50 -28.76 3.23 -10.62
C ALA A 50 -29.87 2.17 -10.47
N ALA A 51 -30.42 1.67 -11.57
CA ALA A 51 -31.41 0.59 -11.58
C ALA A 51 -30.86 -0.80 -11.19
N GLU A 52 -29.54 -0.98 -11.21
CA GLU A 52 -28.85 -2.22 -10.83
C GLU A 52 -28.23 -2.15 -9.42
N VAL A 53 -28.34 -1.01 -8.73
CA VAL A 53 -27.84 -0.82 -7.37
C VAL A 53 -28.85 -1.39 -6.37
N THR A 54 -28.37 -2.28 -5.51
CA THR A 54 -29.19 -2.97 -4.50
C THR A 54 -28.64 -2.76 -3.10
N ALA A 55 -29.45 -3.04 -2.06
CA ALA A 55 -28.97 -3.05 -0.68
C ALA A 55 -27.79 -4.01 -0.45
N GLY A 56 -27.67 -5.07 -1.26
CA GLY A 56 -26.57 -6.03 -1.19
C GLY A 56 -25.21 -5.44 -1.59
N ASP A 57 -25.18 -4.38 -2.41
CA ASP A 57 -23.95 -3.71 -2.85
C ASP A 57 -23.25 -2.93 -1.73
N PHE A 58 -23.97 -2.61 -0.64
CA PHE A 58 -23.46 -1.90 0.53
C PHE A 58 -23.05 -2.83 1.67
N PHE A 59 -23.26 -4.14 1.53
CA PHE A 59 -22.98 -5.12 2.57
C PHE A 59 -21.73 -5.96 2.26
N PHE A 60 -20.76 -5.97 3.17
CA PHE A 60 -19.53 -6.74 3.01
C PHE A 60 -19.24 -7.63 4.22
N ASN A 61 -19.48 -8.93 4.07
CA ASN A 61 -19.21 -9.94 5.10
C ASN A 61 -17.80 -10.57 5.00
N GLY A 62 -16.94 -10.09 4.09
CA GLY A 62 -15.67 -10.74 3.74
C GLY A 62 -14.58 -10.69 4.83
N LEU A 63 -14.82 -9.99 5.94
CA LEU A 63 -13.95 -9.92 7.13
C LEU A 63 -14.53 -10.66 8.35
N ALA A 64 -15.76 -11.21 8.27
CA ALA A 64 -16.42 -11.83 9.42
C ALA A 64 -15.81 -13.19 9.83
N THR A 65 -14.99 -13.79 8.98
CA THR A 65 -14.25 -15.03 9.28
C THR A 65 -12.75 -14.83 9.09
N ALA A 66 -11.96 -15.38 10.00
CA ALA A 66 -10.51 -15.37 9.89
C ALA A 66 -10.06 -16.22 8.69
N LYS A 67 -9.15 -15.69 7.88
CA LYS A 67 -8.52 -16.42 6.77
C LYS A 67 -7.30 -17.21 7.25
N ALA A 68 -6.96 -18.27 6.52
CA ALA A 68 -5.82 -19.12 6.85
C ALA A 68 -4.48 -18.36 6.76
N THR A 69 -3.63 -18.53 7.77
CA THR A 69 -2.31 -17.88 7.88
C THR A 69 -1.16 -18.77 7.40
N ASN A 70 -1.47 -19.94 6.82
CA ASN A 70 -0.53 -20.98 6.36
C ASN A 70 0.20 -20.65 5.05
N ASN A 71 0.69 -19.41 4.91
CA ASN A 71 1.45 -18.94 3.75
C ASN A 71 2.92 -18.64 4.11
N THR A 72 3.78 -18.47 3.09
CA THR A 72 5.23 -18.24 3.22
C THR A 72 5.62 -17.09 4.16
N LEU A 73 4.72 -16.13 4.37
CA LEU A 73 4.98 -14.97 5.19
C LEU A 73 4.58 -15.15 6.66
N GLY A 74 3.59 -16.01 6.97
CA GLY A 74 3.16 -16.26 8.35
C GLY A 74 2.65 -15.01 9.11
N SER A 75 2.17 -14.00 8.37
CA SER A 75 2.12 -12.57 8.72
C SER A 75 3.49 -11.87 8.62
N VAL A 76 3.54 -10.78 7.83
CA VAL A 76 4.70 -9.85 7.80
C VAL A 76 4.49 -8.83 8.92
N VAL A 77 5.37 -7.82 8.92
CA VAL A 77 5.17 -6.47 9.47
C VAL A 77 5.87 -6.50 10.96
N THR A 78 6.61 -5.50 11.56
CA THR A 78 7.02 -5.26 13.02
C THR A 78 7.72 -3.88 13.47
N THR A 79 7.17 -2.92 14.28
CA THR A 79 7.97 -2.09 15.28
C THR A 79 7.23 -1.27 16.39
N ALA A 80 7.87 -1.23 17.56
CA ALA A 80 7.83 -0.16 18.60
C ALA A 80 6.54 0.09 19.42
N ASN A 81 5.71 -0.93 19.63
CA ASN A 81 5.10 -1.28 20.93
C ASN A 81 4.36 -2.62 20.80
N THR A 82 4.12 -3.32 21.92
CA THR A 82 3.18 -4.46 21.93
C THR A 82 1.77 -3.89 21.95
N ILE A 83 0.99 -4.19 20.90
CA ILE A 83 -0.39 -3.73 20.77
C ILE A 83 -1.35 -4.83 21.22
N ASN A 84 -2.22 -4.50 22.18
CA ASN A 84 -3.19 -5.40 22.78
C ASN A 84 -4.56 -5.30 22.10
N GLN A 85 -5.46 -6.24 22.41
CA GLN A 85 -6.83 -6.21 21.90
C GLN A 85 -7.56 -4.93 22.35
N GLY A 86 -8.05 -4.15 21.40
CA GLY A 86 -8.78 -2.90 21.64
C GLY A 86 -7.94 -1.63 21.51
N GLU A 87 -6.62 -1.74 21.39
CA GLU A 87 -5.74 -0.60 21.13
C GLU A 87 -5.72 -0.23 19.64
N ILE A 88 -5.46 1.06 19.35
CA ILE A 88 -5.47 1.64 18.01
C ILE A 88 -4.09 2.25 17.70
N PHE A 89 -3.63 2.09 16.47
CA PHE A 89 -2.40 2.70 15.95
C PHE A 89 -2.66 3.34 14.58
N VAL A 90 -1.77 4.24 14.17
CA VAL A 90 -1.84 4.93 12.87
C VAL A 90 -0.47 4.88 12.20
N PHE A 91 -0.45 4.54 10.90
CA PHE A 91 0.72 4.69 10.06
C PHE A 91 0.52 5.88 9.10
N PRO A 92 1.37 6.93 9.16
CA PRO A 92 1.33 8.01 8.18
C PRO A 92 1.54 7.50 6.75
N ARG A 93 0.90 8.17 5.78
CA ARG A 93 0.90 7.79 4.36
C ARG A 93 2.32 7.65 3.82
N GLY A 94 2.56 6.56 3.07
CA GLY A 94 3.82 6.30 2.38
C GLY A 94 4.98 5.85 3.28
N LEU A 95 4.82 5.80 4.60
CA LEU A 95 5.85 5.29 5.48
C LEU A 95 5.92 3.76 5.44
N VAL A 96 7.15 3.25 5.41
CA VAL A 96 7.46 1.85 5.67
C VAL A 96 7.02 1.54 7.09
N HIS A 97 6.04 0.66 7.24
CA HIS A 97 5.42 0.37 8.52
C HIS A 97 5.30 -1.11 8.75
N PHE A 98 5.41 -1.51 10.04
CA PHE A 98 5.55 -2.92 10.35
C PHE A 98 4.78 -3.40 11.68
N GLN A 99 3.95 -4.51 11.69
CA GLN A 99 3.26 -5.24 12.83
C GLN A 99 3.52 -6.79 12.90
N LYS A 100 4.10 -7.38 13.97
CA LYS A 100 4.41 -8.85 14.07
C LYS A 100 3.61 -9.54 15.17
N ASN A 101 3.12 -10.77 14.94
CA ASN A 101 2.62 -11.59 16.04
C ASN A 101 3.78 -12.14 16.89
N ASN A 102 3.81 -11.76 18.17
CA ASN A 102 4.77 -12.23 19.18
C ASN A 102 4.16 -13.25 20.16
N GLY A 103 2.86 -13.56 20.05
CA GLY A 103 2.18 -14.52 20.93
C GLY A 103 1.97 -15.89 20.29
N ASP A 104 1.75 -16.90 21.13
CA ASP A 104 1.58 -18.31 20.71
C ASP A 104 0.21 -18.63 20.08
N LYS A 105 -0.68 -17.65 20.01
CA LYS A 105 -2.05 -17.77 19.47
C LYS A 105 -2.19 -16.95 18.19
N PRO A 106 -3.05 -17.35 17.23
CA PRO A 106 -3.41 -16.51 16.10
C PRO A 106 -3.94 -15.14 16.56
N SER A 107 -3.52 -14.09 15.86
CA SER A 107 -3.94 -12.70 16.11
C SER A 107 -4.48 -12.10 14.81
N ALA A 108 -5.39 -11.14 14.93
CA ALA A 108 -6.03 -10.45 13.81
C ALA A 108 -6.13 -8.95 14.10
N VAL A 109 -5.93 -8.14 13.06
CA VAL A 109 -6.00 -6.68 13.11
C VAL A 109 -6.82 -6.19 11.92
N ILE A 110 -7.70 -5.22 12.15
CA ILE A 110 -8.48 -4.53 11.10
C ILE A 110 -7.83 -3.16 10.88
N SER A 111 -7.53 -2.81 9.63
CA SER A 111 -6.93 -1.53 9.25
C SER A 111 -7.87 -0.78 8.31
N GLY A 112 -8.18 0.46 8.65
CA GLY A 112 -8.85 1.41 7.75
C GLY A 112 -7.84 2.26 6.98
N PHE A 113 -8.17 2.65 5.76
CA PHE A 113 -7.35 3.50 4.91
C PHE A 113 -8.19 4.68 4.40
N ASN A 114 -7.57 5.85 4.21
CA ASN A 114 -8.21 7.02 3.62
C ASN A 114 -8.14 7.03 2.08
N SER A 115 -8.22 5.85 1.48
CA SER A 115 -8.36 5.67 0.03
C SER A 115 -9.08 4.35 -0.27
N GLN A 116 -9.90 4.35 -1.33
CA GLN A 116 -10.54 3.19 -1.93
C GLN A 116 -9.56 2.23 -2.61
N LEU A 117 -8.37 2.73 -2.99
CA LEU A 117 -7.30 1.98 -3.65
C LEU A 117 -5.93 2.33 -3.03
N PRO A 118 -5.71 2.01 -1.73
CA PRO A 118 -4.50 2.44 -1.01
C PRO A 118 -3.22 1.74 -1.52
N GLY A 119 -3.37 0.61 -2.20
CA GLY A 119 -2.28 -0.25 -2.66
C GLY A 119 -1.53 -0.93 -1.53
N THR A 120 -0.63 -1.86 -1.89
CA THR A 120 0.30 -2.50 -0.95
C THR A 120 1.61 -2.81 -1.68
N GLN A 121 2.71 -2.21 -1.25
CA GLN A 121 4.03 -2.50 -1.81
C GLN A 121 4.85 -3.35 -0.82
N ALA A 122 4.88 -4.66 -1.04
CA ALA A 122 5.73 -5.56 -0.27
C ALA A 122 7.21 -5.33 -0.66
N ILE A 123 7.95 -4.56 0.15
CA ILE A 123 9.31 -4.07 -0.15
C ILE A 123 10.27 -5.19 -0.57
N ALA A 124 10.30 -6.31 0.15
CA ALA A 124 11.18 -7.43 -0.17
C ALA A 124 10.86 -8.06 -1.53
N ALA A 125 9.57 -8.21 -1.87
CA ALA A 125 9.17 -8.69 -3.19
C ALA A 125 9.45 -7.66 -4.29
N ALA A 126 9.27 -6.37 -4.01
CA ALA A 126 9.56 -5.27 -4.94
C ALA A 126 11.05 -5.18 -5.31
N LEU A 127 11.95 -5.55 -4.39
CA LEU A 127 13.39 -5.50 -4.59
C LEU A 127 13.95 -6.80 -5.20
N PHE A 128 13.49 -7.95 -4.72
CA PHE A 128 14.10 -9.26 -5.00
C PHE A 128 13.25 -10.18 -5.88
N ALA A 129 12.01 -9.81 -6.21
CA ALA A 129 11.09 -10.58 -7.06
C ALA A 129 10.30 -9.72 -8.07
N ALA A 130 10.79 -8.52 -8.39
CA ALA A 130 10.21 -7.69 -9.44
C ALA A 130 10.28 -8.35 -10.82
N SER A 131 9.36 -7.95 -11.70
CA SER A 131 9.35 -8.31 -13.12
C SER A 131 9.25 -7.02 -13.95
N PRO A 132 10.30 -6.63 -14.72
CA PRO A 132 11.61 -7.28 -14.79
C PRO A 132 12.40 -7.18 -13.46
N PRO A 133 13.37 -8.10 -13.20
CA PRO A 133 14.16 -8.09 -11.97
C PRO A 133 15.02 -6.83 -11.81
N VAL A 134 15.18 -6.36 -10.57
CA VAL A 134 16.15 -5.29 -10.27
C VAL A 134 17.58 -5.80 -10.55
N PRO A 135 18.41 -5.05 -11.31
CA PRO A 135 19.78 -5.45 -11.64
C PRO A 135 20.67 -5.66 -10.40
N ASP A 136 21.52 -6.69 -10.44
CA ASP A 136 22.34 -7.07 -9.28
C ASP A 136 23.38 -6.03 -8.91
N ASN A 137 23.91 -5.27 -9.88
CA ASN A 137 24.82 -4.14 -9.61
C ASN A 137 24.13 -3.01 -8.82
N VAL A 138 22.81 -2.83 -8.97
CA VAL A 138 22.03 -1.87 -8.19
C VAL A 138 21.82 -2.40 -6.77
N LEU A 139 21.41 -3.66 -6.62
CA LEU A 139 21.17 -4.27 -5.30
C LEU A 139 22.46 -4.40 -4.48
N THR A 140 23.55 -4.92 -5.06
CA THR A 140 24.86 -5.02 -4.40
C THR A 140 25.38 -3.65 -3.95
N LYS A 141 25.24 -2.60 -4.79
CA LYS A 141 25.67 -1.25 -4.44
C LYS A 141 24.78 -0.59 -3.38
N ALA A 142 23.46 -0.79 -3.45
CA ALA A 142 22.50 -0.20 -2.50
C ALA A 142 22.60 -0.85 -1.10
N PHE A 143 22.73 -2.18 -1.04
CA PHE A 143 22.81 -2.93 0.22
C PHE A 143 24.25 -3.15 0.72
N GLN A 144 25.26 -2.79 -0.07
CA GLN A 144 26.69 -2.97 0.23
C GLN A 144 27.07 -4.44 0.51
N ILE A 145 26.48 -5.36 -0.26
CA ILE A 145 26.67 -6.82 -0.16
C ILE A 145 27.19 -7.40 -1.48
N GLY A 146 27.73 -8.62 -1.44
CA GLY A 146 28.18 -9.33 -2.64
C GLY A 146 27.03 -9.88 -3.48
N THR A 147 27.32 -10.21 -4.75
CA THR A 147 26.34 -10.77 -5.68
C THR A 147 25.78 -12.11 -5.18
N LYS A 148 26.63 -12.95 -4.58
CA LYS A 148 26.21 -14.24 -4.00
C LYS A 148 25.16 -14.08 -2.91
N GLU A 149 25.25 -13.03 -2.10
CA GLU A 149 24.25 -12.68 -1.10
C GLU A 149 22.95 -12.19 -1.74
N VAL A 150 23.02 -11.37 -2.79
CA VAL A 150 21.85 -10.96 -3.58
C VAL A 150 21.13 -12.16 -4.20
N ASP A 151 21.85 -13.06 -4.86
CA ASP A 151 21.31 -14.28 -5.48
C ASP A 151 20.65 -15.19 -4.43
N LYS A 152 21.29 -15.33 -3.26
CA LYS A 152 20.77 -16.08 -2.11
C LYS A 152 19.53 -15.44 -1.49
N ILE A 153 19.32 -14.13 -1.65
CA ILE A 153 18.07 -13.46 -1.25
C ILE A 153 17.02 -13.67 -2.34
N LYS A 154 17.32 -13.38 -3.61
CA LYS A 154 16.40 -13.57 -4.76
C LYS A 154 15.82 -14.98 -4.82
N SER A 155 16.66 -16.00 -4.67
CA SER A 155 16.22 -17.42 -4.65
C SER A 155 15.21 -17.78 -3.56
N ARG A 156 15.10 -17.00 -2.47
CA ARG A 156 14.04 -17.20 -1.43
C ARG A 156 12.67 -16.68 -1.85
N PHE A 157 12.61 -15.81 -2.86
CA PHE A 157 11.36 -15.24 -3.40
C PHE A 157 11.00 -15.77 -4.78
N ALA A 158 11.85 -16.61 -5.38
CA ALA A 158 11.50 -17.35 -6.59
C ALA A 158 10.25 -18.24 -6.34
N PRO A 159 9.38 -18.43 -7.33
CA PRO A 159 8.27 -19.39 -7.22
C PRO A 159 8.81 -20.77 -6.86
N LYS A 160 8.24 -21.39 -5.82
CA LYS A 160 8.50 -22.80 -5.52
C LYS A 160 7.75 -23.63 -6.57
N SER A 161 8.50 -24.22 -7.50
CA SER A 161 8.05 -25.29 -8.40
C SER A 161 7.69 -26.54 -7.63
#